data_AF-A0A848Y9R1-F1
#
_entry.id   AF-A0A848Y9R1-F1
#
_cell.length_a   1.000
_cell.length_b   1.000
_cell.length_c   1.000
_cell.angle_alpha   90.00
_cell.angle_beta   90.00
_cell.angle_gamma   90.00
#
_symmetry.space_group_name_H-M   'P 1'
#
loop_
_entity.id
_entity.type
_entity.pdbx_description
1 polymer ?
#
loop_
_entity_poly.entity_id
_entity_poly.type
_entity_poly.pdbx_seq_one_letter_code
_entity_poly.pdbx_strand_id
1 'polypeptide(L)'
;MTAVARNFALRHRWAVFSLRNQDSEPKDLVISSSWQGMVGSGLYWPRFSRKRILSVQSSPGLQPVHLDQNREDAFAFRINPGETVTYAIEVSGEGLDQLVLWKRASYESQRQEVATFQGLLLGFALLIS
;
A
#
# COMPACT_ATOMS: atom_id res chain seq x y z
N MET A 1 -11.92 -23.84 -13.80
CA MET A 1 -11.71 -23.31 -12.44
C MET A 1 -12.70 -22.18 -12.25
N THR A 2 -13.62 -22.29 -11.29
CA THR A 2 -14.71 -21.32 -11.13
C THR A 2 -14.49 -20.54 -9.84
N ALA A 3 -14.20 -19.23 -9.97
CA ALA A 3 -14.13 -18.34 -8.82
C ALA A 3 -15.54 -17.80 -8.51
N VAL A 4 -16.03 -18.06 -7.30
CA VAL A 4 -17.31 -17.54 -6.81
C VAL A 4 -17.02 -16.29 -5.99
N ALA A 5 -17.34 -15.11 -6.52
CA ALA A 5 -17.31 -13.86 -5.75
C ALA A 5 -18.61 -13.74 -4.93
N ARG A 6 -18.51 -13.77 -3.60
CA ARG A 6 -19.64 -13.47 -2.70
C ARG A 6 -19.71 -11.96 -2.53
N ASN A 7 -20.82 -11.37 -2.98
CA ASN A 7 -21.11 -9.94 -2.80
C ASN A 7 -21.38 -9.68 -1.32
N PHE A 8 -20.43 -9.05 -0.62
CA PHE A 8 -20.69 -8.41 0.67
C PHE A 8 -21.07 -6.96 0.39
N ALA A 9 -22.12 -6.46 1.04
CA ALA A 9 -22.76 -5.17 0.76
C ALA A 9 -21.90 -3.91 1.06
N LEU A 10 -20.58 -4.04 1.18
CA LEU A 10 -19.63 -2.94 1.29
C LEU A 10 -19.05 -2.69 -0.11
N ARG A 11 -18.97 -1.42 -0.55
CA ARG A 11 -18.25 -1.09 -1.79
C ARG A 11 -16.75 -1.32 -1.57
N HIS A 12 -16.28 -2.53 -1.84
CA HIS A 12 -14.86 -2.87 -1.85
C HIS A 12 -14.20 -2.12 -3.02
N ARG A 13 -13.15 -1.36 -2.73
CA ARG A 13 -12.36 -0.65 -3.74
C ARG A 13 -11.06 -1.40 -3.94
N TRP A 14 -10.54 -1.41 -5.17
CA TRP A 14 -9.27 -2.06 -5.48
C TRP A 14 -8.30 -1.05 -6.07
N ALA A 15 -7.02 -1.19 -5.74
CA ALA A 15 -5.93 -0.50 -6.42
C ALA A 15 -4.99 -1.54 -7.03
N VAL A 16 -4.62 -1.38 -8.29
CA VAL A 16 -3.73 -2.31 -9.00
C VAL A 16 -2.59 -1.54 -9.64
N PHE A 17 -1.36 -1.99 -9.44
CA PHE A 17 -0.18 -1.40 -10.06
C PHE A 17 0.90 -2.47 -10.30
N SER A 18 1.79 -2.21 -11.26
CA SER A 18 2.92 -3.08 -11.56
C SER A 18 4.24 -2.36 -11.32
N LEU A 19 5.20 -3.05 -10.73
CA LEU A 19 6.55 -2.56 -10.48
C LEU A 19 7.54 -3.42 -11.26
N ARG A 20 8.46 -2.77 -11.97
CA ARG A 20 9.55 -3.44 -12.68
C ARG A 20 10.89 -3.07 -12.06
N ASN A 21 11.69 -4.06 -11.69
CA ASN A 21 13.07 -3.83 -11.29
C ASN A 21 13.98 -3.92 -12.51
N GLN A 22 14.53 -2.78 -12.94
CA GLN A 22 15.45 -2.70 -14.07
C GLN A 22 16.92 -2.83 -13.66
N ASP A 23 17.19 -2.87 -12.35
CA ASP A 23 18.56 -2.92 -11.84
C ASP A 23 19.05 -4.38 -11.79
N SER A 24 20.37 -4.55 -11.68
CA SER A 24 21.02 -5.86 -11.56
C SER A 24 20.93 -6.47 -10.16
N GLU A 25 20.45 -5.70 -9.17
CA GLU A 25 20.34 -6.13 -7.78
C GLU A 25 18.86 -6.22 -7.33
N PRO A 26 18.52 -7.16 -6.44
CA PRO A 26 17.18 -7.25 -5.89
C PRO A 26 16.83 -6.01 -5.07
N LYS A 27 15.56 -5.60 -5.11
CA LYS A 27 15.05 -4.47 -4.33
C LYS A 27 14.14 -4.93 -3.22
N ASP A 28 14.49 -4.57 -1.99
CA ASP A 28 13.60 -4.67 -0.83
C ASP A 28 12.80 -3.38 -0.67
N LEU A 29 11.48 -3.51 -0.78
CA LEU A 29 10.55 -2.40 -0.82
C LEU A 29 9.49 -2.57 0.26
N VAL A 30 8.92 -1.43 0.65
CA VAL A 30 7.76 -1.37 1.54
C VAL A 30 6.74 -0.46 0.89
N ILE A 31 5.49 -0.91 0.84
CA ILE A 31 4.38 -0.02 0.52
C ILE A 31 3.65 0.33 1.80
N SER A 32 3.35 1.61 2.00
CA SER A 32 2.61 2.05 3.18
C SER A 32 1.49 3.05 2.86
N SER A 33 0.46 3.01 3.70
CA SER A 33 -0.64 3.96 3.71
C SER A 33 -0.82 4.48 5.13
N SER A 34 -0.53 5.76 5.35
CA SER A 34 -0.71 6.38 6.65
C SER A 34 -2.18 6.46 7.03
N TRP A 35 -2.44 6.35 8.32
CA TRP A 35 -3.75 6.53 8.91
C TRP A 35 -4.08 8.00 9.22
N GLN A 36 -3.12 8.90 9.06
CA GLN A 36 -3.22 10.31 9.48
C GLN A 36 -4.05 11.13 8.49
N GLY A 37 -5.30 11.43 8.87
CA GLY A 37 -5.98 12.63 8.41
C GLY A 37 -5.30 13.86 9.03
N MET A 38 -5.14 14.93 8.24
CA MET A 38 -4.54 16.19 8.69
C MET A 38 -5.11 16.66 10.04
N VAL A 39 -4.24 16.85 11.02
CA VAL A 39 -4.58 17.49 12.31
C VAL A 39 -4.70 18.99 12.05
N GLY A 40 -5.91 19.55 12.02
CA GLY A 40 -6.07 20.99 11.77
C GLY A 40 -7.48 21.59 11.69
N SER A 41 -8.56 20.82 11.51
CA SER A 41 -9.91 21.40 11.58
C SER A 41 -10.43 21.29 13.01
N GLY A 42 -10.46 22.41 13.74
CA GLY A 42 -10.88 22.53 15.14
C GLY A 42 -12.35 22.21 15.43
N LEU A 43 -12.97 21.26 14.73
CA LEU A 43 -14.30 20.78 15.06
C LEU A 43 -14.53 19.37 14.48
N TYR A 44 -14.91 18.47 15.40
CA TYR A 44 -15.61 17.19 15.20
C TYR A 44 -14.83 15.85 15.17
N TRP A 45 -14.91 15.13 16.31
CA TRP A 45 -14.80 13.67 16.58
C TRP A 45 -13.49 12.93 16.23
N PRO A 46 -12.98 12.05 17.12
CA PRO A 46 -11.80 11.23 16.83
C PRO A 46 -12.19 10.17 15.79
N ARG A 47 -11.72 10.33 14.56
CA ARG A 47 -11.76 9.21 13.62
C ARG A 47 -10.80 8.15 14.15
N PHE A 48 -11.34 7.08 14.74
CA PHE A 48 -10.57 5.87 14.98
C PHE A 48 -10.06 5.41 13.63
N SER A 49 -8.80 5.70 13.33
CA SER A 49 -8.21 5.34 12.07
C SER A 49 -8.17 3.82 11.98
N ARG A 50 -8.92 3.27 11.03
CA ARG A 50 -8.96 1.83 10.76
C ARG A 50 -8.04 1.52 9.60
N LYS A 51 -7.65 0.25 9.51
CA LYS A 51 -6.93 -0.31 8.36
C LYS A 51 -7.58 0.16 7.06
N ARG A 52 -6.79 0.79 6.20
CA ARG A 52 -7.12 1.21 4.83
C ARG A 52 -6.93 0.06 3.87
N ILE A 53 -5.88 -0.72 4.08
CA ILE A 53 -5.55 -1.89 3.27
C ILE A 53 -6.07 -3.15 3.97
N LEU A 54 -6.95 -3.88 3.31
CA LEU A 54 -7.53 -5.13 3.80
C LEU A 54 -6.69 -6.33 3.38
N SER A 55 -6.18 -6.32 2.15
CA SER A 55 -5.31 -7.37 1.63
C SER A 55 -4.41 -6.82 0.53
N VAL A 56 -3.25 -7.46 0.35
CA VAL A 56 -2.36 -7.22 -0.80
C VAL A 56 -2.02 -8.56 -1.41
N GLN A 57 -2.24 -8.69 -2.71
CA GLN A 57 -1.89 -9.87 -3.49
C GLN A 57 -0.86 -9.50 -4.56
N SER A 58 0.13 -10.35 -4.78
CA SER A 58 1.14 -10.20 -5.84
C SER A 58 1.01 -11.29 -6.91
N SER A 59 1.38 -10.94 -8.14
CA SER A 59 1.53 -11.87 -9.25
C SER A 59 2.52 -11.35 -10.31
N PRO A 60 3.51 -12.15 -10.75
CA PRO A 60 3.97 -13.39 -10.11
C PRO A 60 4.72 -13.09 -8.80
N GLY A 61 5.14 -14.12 -8.07
CA GLY A 61 6.08 -13.99 -6.95
C GLY A 61 5.46 -14.20 -5.56
N LEU A 62 6.26 -13.87 -4.54
CA LEU A 62 5.88 -14.03 -3.14
C LEU A 62 4.91 -12.94 -2.71
N GLN A 63 3.97 -13.34 -1.85
CA GLN A 63 2.99 -12.42 -1.29
C GLN A 63 3.67 -11.43 -0.34
N PRO A 64 3.26 -10.14 -0.36
CA PRO A 64 3.80 -9.15 0.57
C PRO A 64 3.53 -9.53 2.02
N VAL A 65 4.51 -9.24 2.87
CA VAL A 65 4.46 -9.53 4.30
C VAL A 65 3.99 -8.28 5.04
N HIS A 66 2.91 -8.39 5.81
CA HIS A 66 2.44 -7.31 6.66
C HIS A 66 3.49 -6.94 7.71
N LEU A 67 3.72 -5.64 7.89
CA LEU A 67 4.56 -5.10 8.95
C LEU A 67 3.66 -4.55 10.06
N ASP A 68 3.85 -5.03 11.28
CA ASP A 68 3.04 -4.59 12.41
C ASP A 68 3.41 -3.15 12.81
N GLN A 69 2.54 -2.22 12.42
CA GLN A 69 2.67 -0.80 12.72
C GLN A 69 1.43 -0.27 13.43
N ASN A 70 1.65 0.72 14.29
CA ASN A 70 0.59 1.29 15.12
C ASN A 70 -0.18 2.44 14.47
N ARG A 71 0.27 2.94 13.30
CA ARG A 71 -0.25 4.18 12.68
C ARG A 71 -0.31 4.17 11.15
N GLU A 72 -0.10 3.01 10.53
CA GLU A 72 -0.17 2.86 9.07
C GLU A 72 -0.39 1.38 8.73
N ASP A 73 -0.90 1.12 7.53
CA ASP A 73 -0.80 -0.20 6.94
C ASP A 73 0.49 -0.26 6.14
N ALA A 74 1.33 -1.26 6.40
CA ALA A 74 2.62 -1.42 5.72
C ALA A 74 2.85 -2.87 5.31
N PHE A 75 3.35 -3.07 4.09
CA PHE A 75 3.65 -4.39 3.55
C PHE A 75 5.02 -4.39 2.87
N ALA A 76 5.88 -5.31 3.29
CA ALA A 76 7.20 -5.51 2.73
C ALA A 76 7.19 -6.56 1.62
N PHE A 77 7.99 -6.35 0.59
CA PHE A 77 8.18 -7.30 -0.50
C PHE A 77 9.54 -7.11 -1.17
N ARG A 78 9.93 -8.11 -1.96
CA ARG A 78 11.16 -8.10 -2.75
C ARG A 78 10.81 -8.26 -4.23
N ILE A 79 11.52 -7.52 -5.08
CA ILE A 79 11.46 -7.68 -6.54
C ILE A 79 12.87 -8.04 -7.03
N ASN A 80 13.00 -9.18 -7.69
CA ASN A 80 14.28 -9.65 -8.20
C ASN A 80 14.73 -8.85 -9.43
N PRO A 81 16.03 -8.86 -9.78
CA PRO A 81 16.53 -8.21 -10.99
C PRO A 81 15.75 -8.62 -12.24
N GLY A 82 15.34 -7.64 -13.05
CA GLY A 82 14.59 -7.86 -14.29
C GLY A 82 13.11 -8.27 -14.12
N GLU A 83 12.66 -8.52 -12.89
CA GLU A 83 11.30 -8.97 -12.60
C GLU A 83 10.29 -7.81 -12.72
N THR A 84 9.07 -8.14 -13.20
CA THR A 84 7.91 -7.26 -13.12
C THR A 84 6.83 -7.95 -12.30
N VAL A 85 6.39 -7.32 -11.22
CA VAL A 85 5.37 -7.85 -10.31
C VAL A 85 4.17 -6.91 -10.30
N THR A 86 2.97 -7.47 -10.40
CA THR A 86 1.71 -6.75 -10.25
C THR A 86 1.15 -6.98 -8.87
N TYR A 87 0.71 -5.91 -8.23
CA TYR A 87 0.09 -5.92 -6.92
C TYR A 87 -1.37 -5.49 -7.03
N ALA A 88 -2.27 -6.26 -6.43
CA ALA A 88 -3.67 -5.93 -6.24
C ALA A 88 -3.93 -5.69 -4.75
N ILE A 89 -4.42 -4.51 -4.41
CA ILE A 89 -4.71 -4.06 -3.05
C ILE A 89 -6.21 -3.97 -2.89
N GLU A 90 -6.74 -4.70 -1.92
CA GLU A 90 -8.12 -4.50 -1.46
C GLU A 90 -8.14 -3.37 -0.44
N VAL A 91 -8.97 -2.38 -0.70
CA VAL A 91 -9.10 -1.16 0.09
C VAL A 91 -10.44 -1.17 0.83
N SER A 92 -10.43 -0.70 2.07
CA SER A 92 -11.64 -0.55 2.86
C SER A 92 -12.60 0.47 2.26
N GLY A 93 -13.88 0.42 2.65
CA GLY A 93 -14.91 1.31 2.11
C GLY A 93 -14.65 2.80 2.33
N GLU A 94 -13.77 3.16 3.28
CA GLU A 94 -13.34 4.55 3.49
C GLU A 94 -12.35 5.05 2.42
N GLY A 95 -11.82 4.16 1.58
CA GLY A 95 -10.85 4.49 0.53
C GLY A 95 -9.41 4.56 1.02
N LEU A 96 -8.52 4.90 0.08
CA LEU A 96 -7.08 5.03 0.31
C LEU A 96 -6.69 6.47 0.02
N ASP A 97 -6.17 7.19 1.02
CA ASP A 97 -5.83 8.60 0.88
C ASP A 97 -4.48 8.79 0.16
N GLN A 98 -3.51 7.91 0.45
CA GLN A 98 -2.18 7.94 -0.12
C GLN A 98 -1.54 6.55 -0.09
N LEU A 99 -0.81 6.19 -1.15
CA LEU A 99 0.04 5.02 -1.22
C LEU A 99 1.47 5.45 -1.50
N VAL A 100 2.40 5.11 -0.62
CA VAL A 100 3.81 5.47 -0.77
C VAL A 100 4.65 4.21 -0.91
N LEU A 101 5.53 4.20 -1.91
CA LEU A 101 6.52 3.16 -2.10
C LEU A 101 7.87 3.61 -1.53
N TRP A 102 8.41 2.80 -0.63
CA TRP A 102 9.67 3.05 0.07
C TRP A 102 10.71 1.98 -0.27
N LYS A 103 11.99 2.34 -0.15
CA LYS A 103 13.05 1.36 0.08
C LYS A 103 12.97 0.88 1.53
N ARG A 104 13.12 -0.44 1.77
CA ARG A 104 12.96 -1.04 3.10
C ARG A 104 13.91 -0.44 4.15
N ALA A 105 15.17 -0.24 3.80
CA ALA A 105 16.16 0.35 4.72
C ALA A 105 15.77 1.78 5.16
N SER A 106 15.17 2.58 4.27
CA SER A 106 14.70 3.93 4.58
C SER A 106 13.45 3.91 5.46
N TYR A 107 12.56 2.95 5.20
CA TYR A 107 11.36 2.75 6.01
C TYR A 107 11.70 2.34 7.45
N GLU A 108 12.72 1.50 7.65
CA GLU A 108 13.16 1.06 8.97
C GLU A 108 13.95 2.15 9.73
N SER A 109 14.64 3.06 9.04
CA SER A 109 15.44 4.13 9.65
C SER A 109 14.67 5.42 9.94
N GLN A 110 13.60 5.73 9.19
CA GLN A 110 12.76 6.91 9.44
C GLN A 110 11.62 6.58 10.40
N ARG A 111 11.86 6.78 11.72
CA ARG A 111 10.77 6.83 12.71
C ARG A 111 10.31 8.24 13.08
N GLN A 112 10.89 9.33 12.55
CA GLN A 112 10.44 10.67 12.97
C GLN A 112 10.71 11.87 12.04
N GLU A 113 11.15 11.73 10.79
CA GLU A 113 11.34 12.93 9.94
C GLU A 113 10.85 12.72 8.52
N VAL A 114 9.73 13.38 8.23
CA VAL A 114 9.11 13.51 6.92
C VAL A 114 9.97 14.46 6.08
N ALA A 115 11.07 13.97 5.52
CA ALA A 115 11.84 14.75 4.54
C ALA A 115 12.69 13.85 3.62
N THR A 116 12.21 13.72 2.38
CA THR A 116 12.98 13.44 1.16
C THR A 116 13.68 12.09 1.05
N PHE A 117 12.99 11.06 0.55
CA PHE A 117 13.64 9.97 -0.19
C PHE A 117 12.67 9.32 -1.17
N GLN A 118 12.75 9.71 -2.46
CA GLN A 118 12.26 9.01 -3.66
C GLN A 118 10.92 8.23 -3.57
N GLY A 119 9.99 8.63 -2.70
CA GLY A 119 8.67 8.03 -2.62
C GLY A 119 7.92 8.35 -3.90
N LEU A 120 7.76 7.36 -4.77
CA LEU A 120 6.84 7.51 -5.90
C LEU A 120 5.43 7.53 -5.30
N LEU A 121 4.76 8.69 -5.41
CA LEU A 121 3.32 8.75 -5.20
C LEU A 121 2.68 7.95 -6.33
N LEU A 122 2.17 6.76 -6.00
CA LEU A 122 1.38 5.99 -6.95
C LEU A 122 0.04 6.70 -7.12
N GLY A 123 -0.04 7.52 -8.17
CA GLY A 123 -1.26 8.23 -8.54
C GLY A 123 -2.42 7.26 -8.77
N PHE A 124 -3.63 7.73 -8.45
CA PHE A 124 -4.90 7.00 -8.50
C PHE A 124 -5.23 6.47 -9.91
N ALA A 125 -4.63 5.35 -10.31
CA ALA A 125 -5.14 4.55 -11.42
C ALA A 125 -6.44 3.86 -10.97
N LEU A 126 -7.51 4.66 -10.88
CA LEU A 126 -8.87 4.22 -10.66
C LEU A 126 -9.35 3.53 -11.93
N LEU A 127 -9.51 2.20 -11.87
CA LEU A 127 -10.39 1.55 -12.85
C LEU A 127 -11.83 1.94 -12.49
N ILE A 128 -12.43 2.75 -13.35
CA ILE A 128 -13.86 3.01 -13.38
C ILE A 128 -14.50 1.84 -14.12
N SER A 129 -15.40 1.11 -13.47
CA SER A 129 -16.34 0.19 -14.12
C SER A 129 -17.72 0.43 -13.55
#